data_AF-A0A9E6A8Z9-F1
#
_entry.id   AF-A0A9E6A8Z9-F1
#
_cell.length_a   1.000
_cell.length_b   1.000
_cell.length_c   1.000
_cell.angle_alpha   90.00
_cell.angle_beta   90.00
_cell.angle_gamma   90.00
#
_symmetry.space_group_name_H-M   'P 1'
#
loop_
_entity.id
_entity.type
_entity.pdbx_description
1 polymer ?
#
loop_
_entity_poly.entity_id
_entity_poly.type
_entity_poly.pdbx_seq_one_letter_code
_entity_poly.pdbx_strand_id
1 'polypeptide(L)'
;KAEFSVEDLMAHAQATIDERPAWPKIIQVIEAIPLTSVGKIFKPSLRCDAAKLVVSRVLEDELGVADAEVDVVAGGPRGLCVSVTLGSQHRSSVTSVEKALEAFLFEAQVDVA
;
A
#
# COMPACT_ATOMS: atom_id res chain seq x y z
N LYS A 1 -20.52 -7.09 -20.59
CA LYS A 1 -20.08 -7.44 -19.22
C LYS A 1 -20.61 -6.34 -18.31
N ALA A 2 -21.08 -6.65 -17.10
CA ALA A 2 -21.38 -5.59 -16.15
C ALA A 2 -20.06 -4.96 -15.69
N GLU A 3 -19.96 -3.65 -15.79
CA GLU A 3 -18.87 -2.86 -15.24
C GLU A 3 -19.37 -2.24 -13.95
N PHE A 4 -18.62 -2.43 -12.86
CA PHE A 4 -18.95 -1.88 -11.55
C PHE A 4 -17.78 -1.03 -11.10
N SER A 5 -18.07 0.14 -10.54
CA SER A 5 -17.04 0.99 -9.94
C SER A 5 -16.68 0.49 -8.54
N VAL A 6 -15.61 1.06 -7.96
CA VAL A 6 -15.24 0.79 -6.56
C VAL A 6 -16.34 1.24 -5.59
N GLU A 7 -17.01 2.35 -5.91
CA GLU A 7 -18.13 2.90 -5.14
C GLU A 7 -19.33 1.95 -5.16
N ASP A 8 -19.65 1.34 -6.31
CA ASP A 8 -20.71 0.34 -6.42
C ASP A 8 -20.43 -0.87 -5.54
N LEU A 9 -19.18 -1.37 -5.55
CA LEU A 9 -18.76 -2.50 -4.73
C LEU A 9 -18.81 -2.18 -3.24
N MET A 10 -18.42 -0.95 -2.85
CA MET A 10 -18.51 -0.50 -1.47
C MET A 10 -19.97 -0.40 -1.01
N ALA A 11 -20.85 0.19 -1.81
CA ALA A 11 -22.27 0.29 -1.50
C ALA A 11 -22.92 -1.09 -1.36
N HIS A 12 -22.56 -2.04 -2.23
CA HIS A 12 -23.01 -3.42 -2.14
C HIS A 12 -22.52 -4.10 -0.84
N ALA A 13 -21.25 -3.93 -0.49
CA ALA A 13 -20.70 -4.50 0.75
C ALA A 13 -21.42 -3.96 2.00
N GLN A 14 -21.68 -2.65 2.05
CA GLN A 14 -22.40 -2.04 3.18
C GLN A 14 -23.85 -2.49 3.29
N ALA A 15 -24.50 -2.77 2.16
CA ALA A 15 -25.89 -3.25 2.13
C ALA A 15 -26.03 -4.76 2.46
N THR A 16 -24.94 -5.54 2.35
CA THR A 16 -24.97 -7.01 2.46
C THR A 16 -24.20 -7.57 3.67
N ILE A 17 -23.27 -6.80 4.24
CA ILE A 17 -22.51 -7.18 5.42
C ILE A 17 -23.14 -6.49 6.64
N ASP A 18 -23.75 -7.29 7.51
CA ASP A 18 -24.55 -6.80 8.65
C ASP A 18 -23.74 -5.94 9.65
N GLU A 19 -22.46 -6.27 9.85
CA GLU A 19 -21.62 -5.60 10.85
C GLU A 19 -20.68 -4.56 10.23
N ARG A 20 -20.78 -3.31 10.71
CA ARG A 20 -19.93 -2.19 10.27
C ARG A 20 -18.41 -2.46 10.34
N PRO A 21 -17.86 -3.20 11.32
CA PRO A 21 -16.43 -3.52 11.36
C PRO A 21 -15.95 -4.40 10.20
N ALA A 22 -16.84 -5.23 9.63
CA ALA A 22 -16.49 -6.10 8.51
C ALA A 22 -16.57 -5.41 7.14
N TRP A 23 -17.02 -4.15 7.10
CA TRP A 23 -17.03 -3.36 5.87
C TRP A 23 -15.59 -3.10 5.39
N PRO A 24 -15.29 -3.31 4.10
CA PRO A 24 -14.01 -2.94 3.53
C PRO A 24 -13.68 -1.47 3.80
N LYS A 25 -12.41 -1.17 4.08
CA LYS A 25 -11.92 0.22 4.16
C LYS A 25 -11.43 0.72 2.82
N ILE A 26 -10.82 -0.18 2.05
CA ILE A 26 -10.26 0.07 0.72
C ILE A 26 -10.63 -1.15 -0.13
N ILE A 27 -11.09 -0.90 -1.35
CA ILE A 27 -11.26 -1.92 -2.39
C ILE A 27 -10.31 -1.55 -3.51
N GLN A 28 -9.32 -2.41 -3.76
CA GLN A 28 -8.37 -2.24 -4.84
C GLN A 28 -8.62 -3.30 -5.91
N VAL A 29 -8.83 -2.86 -7.15
CA VAL A 29 -8.92 -3.75 -8.30
C VAL A 29 -7.50 -4.11 -8.74
N ILE A 30 -7.25 -5.41 -8.92
CA ILE A 30 -5.99 -5.95 -9.42
C ILE A 30 -6.26 -6.79 -10.66
N GLU A 31 -5.28 -6.86 -11.57
CA GLU A 31 -5.42 -7.62 -12.81
C GLU A 31 -5.55 -9.12 -12.56
N ALA A 32 -4.76 -9.65 -11.63
CA ALA A 32 -4.75 -11.05 -11.27
C ALA A 32 -4.43 -11.25 -9.78
N ILE A 33 -5.06 -12.27 -9.17
CA ILE A 33 -4.71 -12.68 -7.82
C ILE A 33 -3.36 -13.43 -7.88
N PRO A 34 -2.33 -13.00 -7.13
CA PRO A 34 -1.05 -13.68 -7.11
C PRO A 34 -1.19 -15.06 -6.45
N LEU A 35 -0.60 -16.07 -7.08
CA LEU A 35 -0.65 -17.46 -6.63
C LEU A 35 0.75 -18.00 -6.35
N THR A 36 0.83 -18.98 -5.46
CA THR A 36 2.03 -19.79 -5.26
C THR A 36 2.21 -20.78 -6.42
N SER A 37 3.37 -21.43 -6.49
CA SER A 37 3.63 -22.51 -7.45
C SER A 37 2.64 -23.68 -7.37
N VAL A 38 1.96 -23.86 -6.23
CA VAL A 38 0.91 -24.87 -6.03
C VAL A 38 -0.51 -24.30 -6.17
N GLY A 39 -0.65 -23.10 -6.73
CA GLY A 39 -1.94 -22.48 -7.06
C GLY A 39 -2.72 -21.89 -5.89
N LYS A 40 -2.12 -21.71 -4.71
CA LYS A 40 -2.79 -21.07 -3.55
C LYS A 40 -2.56 -19.56 -3.56
N ILE A 41 -3.50 -18.79 -3.00
CA ILE A 41 -3.34 -17.32 -2.88
C ILE A 41 -2.04 -16.97 -2.15
N PHE A 42 -1.18 -16.21 -2.81
CA PHE A 42 0.07 -15.74 -2.27
C PHE A 42 -0.12 -14.39 -1.58
N LYS A 43 -0.64 -14.46 -0.35
CA LYS A 43 -0.91 -13.28 0.51
C LYS A 43 0.28 -12.33 0.68
N PRO A 44 1.55 -12.77 0.75
CA PRO A 44 2.68 -11.84 0.87
C PRO A 44 2.74 -10.77 -0.22
N SER A 45 2.51 -11.13 -1.50
CA SER A 45 2.47 -10.16 -2.60
C SER A 45 1.36 -9.12 -2.39
N LEU A 46 0.14 -9.58 -2.04
CA LEU A 46 -0.99 -8.69 -1.77
C LEU A 46 -0.72 -7.72 -0.60
N ARG A 47 0.06 -8.13 0.40
CA ARG A 47 0.46 -7.24 1.51
C ARG A 47 1.48 -6.20 1.06
N CYS A 48 2.39 -6.56 0.15
CA CYS A 48 3.33 -5.61 -0.44
C CYS A 48 2.59 -4.55 -1.25
N ASP A 49 1.63 -4.97 -2.08
CA ASP A 49 0.80 -4.06 -2.88
C ASP A 49 0.00 -3.09 -1.99
N ALA A 50 -0.61 -3.61 -0.91
CA ALA A 50 -1.35 -2.80 0.04
C ALA A 50 -0.44 -1.80 0.79
N ALA A 51 0.75 -2.23 1.20
CA ALA A 51 1.72 -1.35 1.84
C ALA A 51 2.21 -0.26 0.89
N LYS A 52 2.53 -0.62 -0.37
CA LYS A 52 2.91 0.33 -1.41
C LYS A 52 1.82 1.39 -1.62
N LEU A 53 0.56 0.98 -1.75
CA LEU A 53 -0.57 1.89 -1.91
C LEU A 53 -0.68 2.88 -0.73
N VAL A 54 -0.58 2.39 0.51
CA VAL A 54 -0.69 3.25 1.69
C VAL A 54 0.51 4.20 1.80
N VAL A 55 1.73 3.72 1.56
CA VAL A 55 2.94 4.55 1.64
C VAL A 55 2.94 5.62 0.56
N SER A 56 2.66 5.26 -0.71
CA SER A 56 2.54 6.24 -1.80
C SER A 56 1.53 7.33 -1.45
N ARG A 57 0.37 6.94 -0.89
CA ARG A 57 -0.65 7.90 -0.47
C ARG A 57 -0.17 8.84 0.65
N VAL A 58 0.55 8.34 1.65
CA VAL A 58 1.11 9.19 2.72
C VAL A 58 2.14 10.17 2.15
N LEU A 59 3.01 9.71 1.25
CA LEU A 59 4.01 10.56 0.60
C LEU A 59 3.34 11.69 -0.21
N GLU A 60 2.32 11.37 -1.00
CA GLU A 60 1.56 12.31 -1.82
C GLU A 60 0.67 13.24 -0.98
N ASP A 61 -0.29 12.68 -0.24
CA ASP A 61 -1.37 13.41 0.43
C ASP A 61 -0.88 14.21 1.64
N GLU A 62 0.06 13.65 2.42
CA GLU A 62 0.48 14.25 3.69
C GLU A 62 1.79 15.03 3.57
N LEU A 63 2.71 14.59 2.70
CA LEU A 63 4.06 15.17 2.60
C LEU A 63 4.31 15.93 1.29
N GLY A 64 3.40 15.85 0.31
CA GLY A 64 3.53 16.55 -0.97
C GLY A 64 4.68 16.04 -1.84
N VAL A 65 5.03 14.75 -1.73
CA VAL A 65 6.10 14.09 -2.46
C VAL A 65 5.50 13.15 -3.50
N ALA A 66 5.17 13.68 -4.67
CA ALA A 66 4.47 12.93 -5.72
C ALA A 66 5.37 12.07 -6.62
N ASP A 67 6.67 12.34 -6.65
CA ASP A 67 7.63 11.66 -7.55
C ASP A 67 8.50 10.62 -6.83
N ALA A 68 8.02 10.08 -5.69
CA ALA A 68 8.75 9.06 -4.96
C ALA A 68 8.49 7.66 -5.54
N GLU A 69 9.55 6.90 -5.74
CA GLU A 69 9.46 5.48 -6.06
C GLU A 69 9.34 4.68 -4.76
N VAL A 70 8.32 3.83 -4.66
CA VAL A 70 8.09 2.97 -3.50
C VAL A 70 8.19 1.51 -3.94
N ASP A 71 9.17 0.80 -3.40
CA ASP A 71 9.30 -0.65 -3.55
C ASP A 71 9.01 -1.34 -2.21
N VAL A 72 8.34 -2.49 -2.27
CA VAL A 72 7.97 -3.24 -1.07
C VAL A 72 8.21 -4.72 -1.30
N VAL A 73 9.01 -5.31 -0.42
CA VAL A 73 9.34 -6.73 -0.46
C VAL A 73 8.89 -7.42 0.82
N ALA A 74 8.31 -8.60 0.66
CA ALA A 74 7.97 -9.46 1.78
C ALA A 74 9.23 -10.10 2.36
N GLY A 75 9.47 -9.91 3.67
CA GLY A 75 10.65 -10.43 4.33
C GLY A 75 11.07 -9.61 5.54
N GLY A 76 12.26 -9.92 6.07
CA GLY A 76 12.85 -9.23 7.21
C GLY A 76 12.20 -9.55 8.57
N PRO A 77 12.79 -9.07 9.67
CA PRO A 77 12.31 -9.26 11.04
C PRO A 77 10.86 -8.82 11.27
N ARG A 78 10.40 -7.81 10.53
CA ARG A 78 9.04 -7.25 10.65
C ARG A 78 8.07 -7.71 9.54
N GLY A 79 8.51 -8.61 8.67
CA GLY A 79 7.68 -9.25 7.64
C GLY A 79 7.49 -8.46 6.34
N LEU A 80 7.76 -7.15 6.35
CA LEU A 80 7.82 -6.29 5.16
C LEU A 80 9.02 -5.34 5.28
N CYS A 81 9.70 -5.14 4.16
CA CYS A 81 10.73 -4.12 3.98
C CYS A 81 10.26 -3.16 2.88
N VAL A 82 10.20 -1.87 3.19
CA VAL A 82 9.77 -0.79 2.30
C VAL A 82 10.99 0.06 1.96
N SER A 83 11.22 0.27 0.67
CA SER A 83 12.26 1.16 0.17
C SER A 83 11.59 2.32 -0.55
N VAL A 84 11.90 3.54 -0.12
CA VAL A 84 11.40 4.77 -0.72
C VAL A 84 12.56 5.52 -1.34
N THR A 85 12.53 5.75 -2.65
CA THR A 85 13.51 6.56 -3.36
C THR A 85 12.89 7.90 -3.72
N LEU A 86 13.41 8.96 -3.12
CA LEU A 86 12.97 10.33 -3.35
C LEU A 86 13.74 10.96 -4.51
N GLY A 87 13.05 11.80 -5.30
CA GLY A 87 13.74 12.69 -6.23
C GLY A 87 14.64 13.70 -5.50
N SER A 88 15.74 14.11 -6.15
CA SER A 88 16.72 15.05 -5.59
C SER A 88 16.11 16.37 -5.07
N GLN A 89 14.99 16.81 -5.65
CA GLN A 89 14.22 17.98 -5.23
C GLN A 89 13.58 17.83 -3.84
N HIS A 90 13.35 16.61 -3.38
CA HIS A 90 12.75 16.29 -2.07
C HIS A 90 13.79 15.89 -1.01
N ARG A 91 15.08 16.16 -1.25
CA ARG A 91 16.17 15.86 -0.29
C ARG A 91 15.93 16.44 1.11
N SER A 92 15.33 17.63 1.21
CA SER A 92 15.00 18.25 2.49
C SER A 92 13.88 17.53 3.25
N SER A 93 13.10 16.70 2.57
CA SER A 93 11.96 15.98 3.14
C SER A 93 12.32 14.60 3.70
N VAL A 94 13.56 14.11 3.51
CA VAL A 94 14.01 12.78 3.95
C VAL A 94 13.65 12.52 5.41
N THR A 95 14.04 13.40 6.33
CA THR A 95 13.78 13.22 7.77
C THR A 95 12.28 13.25 8.10
N SER A 96 11.49 14.04 7.36
CA SER A 96 10.03 14.06 7.53
C SER A 96 9.39 12.76 7.04
N VAL A 97 9.88 12.19 5.94
CA VAL A 97 9.43 10.91 5.40
C VAL A 97 9.79 9.78 6.37
N GLU A 98 11.05 9.70 6.82
CA GLU A 98 11.49 8.70 7.80
C GLU A 98 10.61 8.71 9.04
N LYS A 99 10.36 9.89 9.61
CA LYS A 99 9.49 10.07 10.77
C LYS A 99 8.04 9.65 10.52
N ALA A 100 7.49 9.92 9.33
CA ALA A 100 6.15 9.47 8.99
C ALA A 100 6.09 7.93 8.91
N LEU A 101 7.14 7.30 8.37
CA LEU A 101 7.22 5.84 8.22
C LEU A 101 7.41 5.11 9.56
N GLU A 102 7.93 5.77 10.60
CA GLU A 102 8.01 5.21 11.96
C GLU A 102 6.64 4.89 12.58
N ALA A 103 5.55 5.49 12.09
CA ALA A 103 4.19 5.16 12.54
C ALA A 103 3.74 3.75 12.11
N PHE A 104 4.47 3.11 11.19
CA PHE A 104 4.15 1.79 10.67
C PHE A 104 5.04 0.70 11.27
N LEU A 105 4.55 -0.54 11.20
CA LEU A 105 5.21 -1.70 11.80
C LEU A 105 6.26 -2.37 10.88
N PHE A 106 6.40 -1.93 9.63
CA PHE A 106 7.36 -2.51 8.67
C PHE A 106 8.74 -1.86 8.77
N GLU A 107 9.78 -2.49 8.23
CA GLU A 107 11.09 -1.85 8.04
C GLU A 107 11.03 -0.87 6.87
N ALA A 108 11.63 0.31 7.03
CA ALA A 108 11.63 1.35 6.01
C ALA A 108 13.04 1.90 5.81
N GLN A 109 13.43 2.11 4.56
CA GLN A 109 14.64 2.83 4.18
C GLN A 109 14.27 3.92 3.19
N VAL A 110 14.87 5.10 3.35
CA VAL A 110 14.64 6.26 2.49
C VAL A 110 15.96 6.66 1.85
N ASP A 111 15.99 6.66 0.53
CA ASP A 111 17.15 7.06 -0.27
C ASP A 111 16.77 8.25 -1.17
N VAL A 112 17.79 8.96 -1.67
CA VAL A 112 17.61 10.06 -2.63
C VAL A 112 18.35 9.70 -3.92
N ALA A 113 17.66 9.78 -5.05
CA ALA A 113 18.22 9.56 -6.39
C ALA A 113 19.23 10.64 -6.79
#